data_AF-A0A3Q7IVG2-F1
#
_entry.id   AF-A0A3Q7IVG2-F1
#
_cell.length_a   1.000
_cell.length_b   1.000
_cell.length_c   1.000
_cell.angle_alpha   90.00
_cell.angle_beta   90.00
_cell.angle_gamma   90.00
#
_symmetry.space_group_name_H-M   'P 1'
#
loop_
_entity.id
_entity.type
_entity.pdbx_description
1 polymer ?
#
loop_
_entity_poly.entity_id
_entity_poly.type
_entity_poly.pdbx_seq_one_letter_code
_entity_poly.pdbx_strand_id
1 'polypeptide(L)'
;MGGSAISDDWEFTTNGARTLVLVGCTGNGKSATGNSIVGRKAFKSMSSSAGVTSTCELQRTVLEDNQILDVIDTPGLFDCSSEPEFVGNEIVKCINMAKDGIHAVLVVLSVRTRFSREEHAAVQSLREFFGSKISDYMILVFTGGDDLEDNDETLDGYLGRNCPELLKNTLKMCGNRQVLFDNKTKDPLKKAEQLKQLLFLVNVVVENNGGKPYTDDLFKELKKGATKLHNQATEVNSLVGYTKQERLELKEQMQKSYEEQLKRITEVVESKLKETTHRLEEQLAKEQAARLKAELSAQNAQKKSDEEIRKLREYLERAQRETEELRGRSGACNIL
;
A
#
# COMPACT_ATOMS: atom_id res chain seq x y z
N MET A 1 -2.90 -41.66 -24.96
CA MET A 1 -2.20 -40.56 -25.66
C MET A 1 -2.65 -39.25 -25.03
N GLY A 2 -1.72 -38.38 -24.65
CA GLY A 2 -2.03 -37.07 -24.05
C GLY A 2 -1.54 -36.91 -22.61
N GLY A 3 -0.24 -37.12 -22.37
CA GLY A 3 0.42 -36.61 -21.18
C GLY A 3 0.73 -35.14 -21.39
N SER A 4 0.28 -34.28 -20.48
CA SER A 4 0.79 -32.92 -20.35
C SER A 4 1.82 -32.95 -19.23
N ALA A 5 3.09 -33.02 -19.63
CA ALA A 5 4.22 -32.85 -18.74
C ALA A 5 4.15 -31.43 -18.15
N ILE A 6 4.04 -31.35 -16.82
CA ILE A 6 4.33 -30.15 -16.06
C ILE A 6 5.84 -29.93 -16.21
N SER A 7 6.23 -28.91 -16.95
CA SER A 7 7.63 -28.53 -17.08
C SER A 7 8.06 -27.80 -15.81
N ASP A 8 8.62 -28.55 -14.88
CA ASP A 8 9.38 -28.06 -13.72
C ASP A 8 10.76 -27.55 -14.18
N ASP A 9 10.79 -26.46 -14.96
CA ASP A 9 12.03 -25.76 -15.33
C ASP A 9 11.78 -24.25 -15.30
N TRP A 10 11.91 -23.64 -14.13
CA TRP A 10 12.01 -22.19 -13.97
C TRP A 10 13.40 -21.80 -13.48
N GLU A 11 14.36 -21.78 -14.40
CA GLU A 11 15.62 -21.06 -14.20
C GLU A 11 15.45 -19.61 -14.68
N PHE A 12 15.30 -18.67 -13.74
CA PHE A 12 15.57 -17.26 -14.03
C PHE A 12 17.01 -16.92 -13.63
N THR A 13 17.88 -16.81 -14.63
CA THR A 13 19.19 -16.18 -14.50
C THR A 13 19.05 -14.66 -14.51
N THR A 14 18.68 -14.07 -13.37
CA THR A 14 19.09 -12.69 -13.05
C THR A 14 19.65 -12.72 -11.63
N ASN A 15 20.96 -12.96 -11.51
CA ASN A 15 21.72 -12.96 -10.24
C ASN A 15 21.85 -11.55 -9.61
N GLY A 16 20.80 -10.75 -9.66
CA GLY A 16 20.71 -9.43 -9.03
C GLY A 16 19.94 -9.50 -7.72
N ALA A 17 20.33 -8.69 -6.74
CA ALA A 17 19.58 -8.57 -5.50
C ALA A 17 18.19 -7.96 -5.74
N ARG A 18 17.16 -8.54 -5.11
CA ARG A 18 15.79 -8.02 -5.17
C ARG A 18 15.49 -7.20 -3.93
N THR A 19 15.12 -5.94 -4.15
CA THR A 19 14.75 -5.00 -3.09
C THR A 19 13.26 -5.04 -2.80
N LEU A 20 12.89 -5.37 -1.56
CA LEU A 20 11.52 -5.35 -1.04
C LEU A 20 11.38 -4.20 -0.05
N VAL A 21 10.38 -3.35 -0.21
CA VAL A 21 10.12 -2.23 0.71
C VAL A 21 8.83 -2.47 1.47
N LEU A 22 8.90 -2.50 2.80
CA LEU A 22 7.75 -2.67 3.68
C LEU A 22 7.15 -1.30 4.00
N VAL A 23 5.87 -1.06 3.68
CA VAL A 23 5.15 0.18 3.99
C VAL A 23 3.83 -0.13 4.71
N GLY A 24 3.27 0.84 5.43
CA GLY A 24 2.02 0.67 6.17
C GLY A 24 2.03 1.41 7.51
N CYS A 25 0.88 1.43 8.18
CA CYS A 25 0.72 2.14 9.45
C CYS A 25 1.57 1.52 10.58
N THR A 26 1.88 2.31 11.59
CA THR A 26 2.49 1.81 12.83
C THR A 26 1.57 0.79 13.51
N GLY A 27 2.17 -0.29 14.00
CA GLY A 27 1.42 -1.38 14.65
C GLY A 27 0.99 -2.52 13.71
N ASN A 28 0.96 -2.32 12.39
CA ASN A 28 0.56 -3.37 11.43
C ASN A 28 1.56 -4.53 11.29
N GLY A 29 2.72 -4.45 11.95
CA GLY A 29 3.69 -5.55 11.99
C GLY A 29 4.70 -5.56 10.83
N LYS A 30 5.07 -4.40 10.27
CA LYS A 30 6.10 -4.26 9.22
C LYS A 30 7.42 -4.93 9.59
N SER A 31 8.04 -4.52 10.71
CA SER A 31 9.31 -5.07 11.18
C SER A 31 9.24 -6.56 11.51
N ALA A 32 8.10 -7.04 12.02
CA ALA A 32 7.89 -8.45 12.29
C ALA A 32 7.81 -9.26 10.98
N THR A 33 7.14 -8.71 9.96
CA THR A 33 7.09 -9.28 8.61
C THR A 33 8.48 -9.28 7.97
N GLY A 34 9.24 -8.19 8.10
CA GLY A 34 10.63 -8.12 7.65
C GLY A 34 11.50 -9.20 8.30
N ASN A 35 11.35 -9.44 9.61
CA ASN A 35 12.06 -10.51 10.31
C ASN A 35 11.68 -11.90 9.79
N SER A 36 10.40 -12.13 9.48
CA SER A 36 9.92 -13.39 8.89
C SER A 36 10.51 -13.61 7.50
N ILE A 37 10.59 -12.57 6.66
CA ILE A 37 11.18 -12.64 5.32
C ILE A 37 12.69 -12.90 5.39
N VAL A 38 13.39 -12.19 6.27
CA VAL A 38 14.85 -12.31 6.43
C VAL A 38 15.23 -13.65 7.11
N GLY A 39 14.29 -14.27 7.85
CA GLY A 39 14.49 -15.54 8.56
C GLY A 39 15.17 -15.41 9.92
N ARG A 40 15.41 -14.18 10.41
CA ARG A 40 16.03 -13.88 11.71
C ARG A 40 15.47 -12.59 12.30
N LYS A 41 15.71 -12.36 13.59
CA LYS A 41 15.37 -11.09 14.26
C LYS A 41 16.38 -10.00 13.89
N ALA A 42 16.21 -9.39 12.73
CA ALA A 42 17.09 -8.34 12.21
C ALA A 42 16.58 -6.93 12.54
N PHE A 43 15.27 -6.72 12.44
CA PHE A 43 14.58 -5.48 12.79
C PHE A 43 14.04 -5.54 14.22
N LYS A 44 14.07 -4.41 14.93
CA LYS A 44 13.52 -4.30 16.27
C LYS A 44 11.99 -4.26 16.24
N SER A 45 11.34 -5.41 16.45
CA SER A 45 9.88 -5.52 16.55
C SER A 45 9.43 -5.74 18.00
N MET A 46 8.77 -4.75 18.62
CA MET A 46 8.15 -4.89 19.95
C MET A 46 6.76 -4.26 19.96
N SER A 47 5.84 -4.84 20.74
CA SER A 47 4.55 -4.19 21.04
C SER A 47 4.82 -2.99 21.95
N SER A 48 4.52 -1.79 21.48
CA SER A 48 4.76 -0.53 22.19
C SER A 48 3.59 0.41 21.91
N SER A 49 3.26 1.26 22.88
CA SER A 49 2.25 2.34 22.70
C SER A 49 2.74 3.47 21.80
N ALA A 50 4.03 3.50 21.47
CA ALA A 50 4.66 4.38 20.49
C ALA A 50 5.37 3.56 19.40
N GLY A 51 5.53 4.15 18.20
CA GLY A 51 6.27 3.53 17.10
C GLY A 51 7.70 3.14 17.50
N VAL A 52 8.10 1.91 17.19
CA VAL A 52 9.42 1.37 17.57
C VAL A 52 10.49 1.69 16.51
N THR A 53 10.11 1.65 15.23
CA THR A 53 10.98 1.99 14.10
C THR A 53 10.92 3.50 13.86
N SER A 54 12.01 4.20 14.15
CA SER A 54 12.12 5.65 13.99
C SER A 54 12.78 6.07 12.68
N THR A 55 13.34 5.14 11.91
CA THR A 55 14.02 5.42 10.64
C THR A 55 14.13 4.18 9.77
N CYS A 56 14.33 4.33 8.46
CA CYS A 56 14.47 3.23 7.52
C CYS A 56 15.70 2.39 7.85
N GLU A 57 15.55 1.07 7.78
CA GLU A 57 16.61 0.07 7.99
C GLU A 57 16.61 -0.93 6.83
N LEU A 58 17.80 -1.27 6.33
CA LEU A 58 17.99 -2.27 5.27
C LEU A 58 18.64 -3.53 5.85
N GLN A 59 18.06 -4.69 5.57
CA GLN A 59 18.59 -6.00 5.94
C GLN A 59 18.69 -6.91 4.73
N ARG A 60 19.86 -7.52 4.56
CA ARG A 60 20.13 -8.47 3.48
C ARG A 60 19.99 -9.91 3.96
N THR A 61 19.40 -10.76 3.13
CA THR A 61 19.42 -12.21 3.28
C THR A 61 19.71 -12.90 1.95
N VAL A 62 20.19 -14.13 2.04
CA VAL A 62 20.43 -15.01 0.88
C VAL A 62 19.55 -16.23 1.05
N LEU A 63 18.71 -16.50 0.06
CA LEU A 63 17.81 -17.64 0.03
C LEU A 63 18.56 -18.93 -0.37
N GLU A 64 17.89 -20.08 -0.22
CA GLU A 64 18.46 -21.40 -0.54
C GLU A 64 18.82 -21.55 -2.03
N ASP A 65 18.13 -20.83 -2.91
CA ASP A 65 18.38 -20.76 -4.35
C ASP A 65 19.48 -19.74 -4.74
N ASN A 66 20.26 -19.26 -3.76
CA ASN A 66 21.26 -18.19 -3.88
C ASN A 66 20.70 -16.81 -4.28
N GLN A 67 19.38 -16.61 -4.30
CA GLN A 67 18.81 -15.31 -4.54
C GLN A 67 19.05 -14.37 -3.36
N ILE A 68 19.52 -13.16 -3.66
CA ILE A 68 19.75 -12.12 -2.64
C ILE A 68 18.48 -11.29 -2.50
N LEU A 69 18.00 -11.13 -1.26
CA LEU A 69 16.93 -10.20 -0.93
C LEU A 69 17.45 -9.07 -0.05
N ASP A 70 17.13 -7.85 -0.45
CA ASP A 70 17.32 -6.64 0.31
C ASP A 70 15.96 -6.18 0.84
N VAL A 71 15.73 -6.28 2.15
CA VAL A 71 14.47 -5.93 2.80
C VAL A 71 14.64 -4.58 3.50
N ILE A 72 13.85 -3.59 3.10
CA ILE A 72 13.83 -2.26 3.71
C ILE A 72 12.59 -2.16 4.60
N ASP A 73 12.80 -2.08 5.91
CA ASP A 73 11.76 -1.71 6.87
C ASP A 73 11.69 -0.20 6.95
N THR A 74 10.51 0.37 6.72
CA THR A 74 10.27 1.80 6.89
C THR A 74 9.65 2.08 8.26
N PRO A 75 9.81 3.30 8.81
CA PRO A 75 8.95 3.73 9.90
C PRO A 75 7.48 3.74 9.43
N GLY A 76 6.56 4.25 10.25
CA GLY A 76 5.25 4.68 9.76
C GLY A 76 5.37 5.83 8.76
N LEU A 77 6.04 5.60 7.63
CA LEU A 77 6.39 6.56 6.59
C LEU A 77 5.12 7.18 5.97
N PHE A 78 3.97 6.53 6.18
CA PHE A 78 2.65 7.02 5.83
C PHE A 78 1.68 7.01 7.03
N ASP A 79 2.20 7.16 8.25
CA ASP A 79 1.34 7.43 9.41
C ASP A 79 0.71 8.81 9.27
N CYS A 80 -0.60 8.90 9.46
CA CYS A 80 -1.39 10.13 9.34
C CYS A 80 -1.08 11.21 10.39
N SER A 81 -0.07 11.02 11.25
CA SER A 81 0.33 11.96 12.30
C SER A 81 1.78 12.45 12.20
N SER A 82 2.52 12.04 11.16
CA SER A 82 3.93 12.42 11.01
C SER A 82 4.10 13.72 10.22
N GLU A 83 5.07 14.54 10.63
CA GLU A 83 5.38 15.79 9.93
C GLU A 83 5.94 15.53 8.52
N PRO A 84 5.55 16.33 7.50
CA PRO A 84 6.01 16.13 6.12
C PRO A 84 7.53 16.13 5.96
N GLU A 85 8.25 16.88 6.79
CA GLU A 85 9.72 16.94 6.81
C GLU A 85 10.34 15.60 7.22
N PHE A 86 9.82 14.99 8.28
CA PHE A 86 10.26 13.66 8.70
C PHE A 86 9.97 12.61 7.62
N VAL A 87 8.77 12.63 7.04
CA VAL A 87 8.36 11.72 5.97
C VAL A 87 9.26 11.89 4.73
N GLY A 88 9.56 13.12 4.33
CA GLY A 88 10.41 13.40 3.17
C GLY A 88 11.83 12.85 3.34
N ASN A 89 12.43 13.07 4.50
CA ASN A 89 13.75 12.53 4.83
C ASN A 89 13.79 11.00 4.77
N GLU A 90 12.76 10.34 5.30
CA GLU A 90 12.68 8.88 5.30
C GLU A 90 12.43 8.30 3.90
N ILE A 91 11.68 9.00 3.04
CA ILE A 91 11.53 8.63 1.62
C ILE A 91 12.89 8.70 0.91
N VAL A 92 13.63 9.80 1.07
CA VAL A 92 14.96 9.95 0.45
C VAL A 92 15.91 8.86 0.94
N LYS A 93 15.88 8.57 2.24
CA LYS A 93 16.69 7.50 2.85
C LYS A 93 16.33 6.13 2.26
N CYS A 94 15.05 5.81 2.16
CA CYS A 94 14.56 4.56 1.56
C CYS A 94 15.02 4.42 0.11
N ILE A 95 14.88 5.47 -0.71
CA ILE A 95 15.29 5.45 -2.12
C ILE A 95 16.81 5.28 -2.27
N ASN A 96 17.58 5.96 -1.42
CA ASN A 96 19.04 5.84 -1.40
C ASN A 96 19.50 4.42 -0.99
N MET A 97 18.74 3.71 -0.15
CA MET A 97 18.98 2.29 0.16
C MET A 97 18.62 1.37 -1.01
N ALA A 98 17.54 1.67 -1.73
CA ALA A 98 17.05 0.93 -2.89
C ALA A 98 17.83 1.26 -4.18
N LYS A 99 19.17 1.11 -4.16
CA LYS A 99 20.10 1.57 -5.21
C LYS A 99 19.77 1.13 -6.63
N ASP A 100 19.22 -0.07 -6.78
CA ASP A 100 18.87 -0.66 -8.07
C ASP A 100 17.37 -0.62 -8.36
N GLY A 101 16.60 0.11 -7.55
CA GLY A 101 15.16 0.21 -7.65
C GLY A 101 14.42 -0.75 -6.73
N ILE A 102 13.09 -0.64 -6.72
CA ILE A 102 12.20 -1.43 -5.87
C ILE A 102 11.58 -2.56 -6.70
N HIS A 103 11.76 -3.81 -6.27
CA HIS A 103 11.21 -4.97 -6.96
C HIS A 103 9.79 -5.30 -6.49
N ALA A 104 9.49 -5.03 -5.21
CA ALA A 104 8.12 -5.06 -4.72
C ALA A 104 7.94 -4.10 -3.54
N VAL A 105 6.75 -3.50 -3.46
CA VAL A 105 6.29 -2.73 -2.31
C VAL A 105 5.29 -3.59 -1.54
N LEU A 106 5.64 -3.94 -0.31
CA LEU A 106 4.82 -4.76 0.58
C LEU A 106 4.00 -3.85 1.48
N VAL A 107 2.72 -3.67 1.15
CA VAL A 107 1.78 -2.87 1.93
C VAL A 107 1.23 -3.73 3.07
N VAL A 108 1.71 -3.49 4.28
CA VAL A 108 1.43 -4.31 5.46
C VAL A 108 0.18 -3.81 6.17
N LEU A 109 -0.83 -4.70 6.24
CA LEU A 109 -2.11 -4.52 6.90
C LEU A 109 -2.25 -5.56 8.02
N SER A 110 -2.99 -5.25 9.07
CA SER A 110 -3.23 -6.19 10.17
C SER A 110 -4.70 -6.63 10.16
N VAL A 111 -4.96 -7.94 10.23
CA VAL A 111 -6.35 -8.47 10.30
C VAL A 111 -7.01 -8.18 11.65
N ARG A 112 -6.22 -7.93 12.70
CA ARG A 112 -6.69 -7.59 14.05
C ARG A 112 -7.29 -6.19 14.14
N THR A 113 -6.99 -5.34 13.17
CA THR A 113 -7.44 -3.96 13.10
C THR A 113 -8.30 -3.80 11.85
N ARG A 114 -9.37 -3.01 11.96
CA ARG A 114 -10.24 -2.78 10.80
C ARG A 114 -9.50 -1.93 9.77
N PHE A 115 -9.66 -2.28 8.50
CA PHE A 115 -9.12 -1.47 7.41
C PHE A 115 -9.70 -0.05 7.47
N SER A 116 -8.85 0.93 7.69
CA SER A 116 -9.26 2.29 8.01
C SER A 116 -9.25 3.21 6.78
N ARG A 117 -9.85 4.40 6.91
CA ARG A 117 -9.79 5.41 5.85
C ARG A 117 -8.38 5.97 5.72
N GLU A 118 -7.67 6.01 6.84
CA GLU A 118 -6.27 6.41 6.98
C GLU A 118 -5.36 5.47 6.19
N GLU A 119 -5.56 4.15 6.31
CA GLU A 119 -4.79 3.15 5.54
C GLU A 119 -5.07 3.28 4.04
N HIS A 120 -6.33 3.47 3.64
CA HIS A 120 -6.66 3.70 2.24
C HIS A 120 -6.02 4.99 1.71
N ALA A 121 -6.09 6.09 2.47
CA ALA A 121 -5.49 7.35 2.11
C ALA A 121 -3.97 7.24 2.00
N ALA A 122 -3.31 6.53 2.92
CA ALA A 122 -1.86 6.29 2.87
C ALA A 122 -1.44 5.59 1.56
N VAL A 123 -2.18 4.56 1.15
CA VAL A 123 -1.91 3.84 -0.10
C VAL A 123 -2.17 4.73 -1.32
N GLN A 124 -3.21 5.56 -1.30
CA GLN A 124 -3.44 6.56 -2.37
C GLN A 124 -2.33 7.61 -2.43
N SER A 125 -1.88 8.14 -1.29
CA SER A 125 -0.77 9.09 -1.21
C SER A 125 0.52 8.52 -1.78
N LEU A 126 0.84 7.26 -1.47
CA LEU A 126 1.96 6.55 -2.06
C LEU A 126 1.85 6.49 -3.59
N ARG A 127 0.67 6.16 -4.12
CA ARG A 127 0.40 6.10 -5.56
C ARG A 127 0.48 7.46 -6.23
N GLU A 128 -0.05 8.52 -5.61
CA GLU A 128 -0.03 9.87 -6.19
C GLU A 128 1.39 10.46 -6.16
N PHE A 129 2.16 10.15 -5.11
CA PHE A 129 3.54 10.61 -4.96
C PHE A 129 4.49 9.91 -5.95
N PHE A 130 4.48 8.57 -6.02
CA PHE A 130 5.36 7.81 -6.92
C PHE A 130 4.76 7.66 -8.34
N GLY A 131 3.49 8.01 -8.52
CA GLY A 131 2.77 7.85 -9.79
C GLY A 131 2.13 6.47 -9.93
N SER A 132 1.14 6.37 -10.81
CA SER A 132 0.24 5.20 -10.91
C SER A 132 0.95 3.86 -11.13
N LYS A 133 2.12 3.85 -11.75
CA LYS A 133 2.91 2.64 -12.04
C LYS A 133 3.40 1.93 -10.77
N ILE A 134 3.55 2.63 -9.65
CA ILE A 134 3.99 1.99 -8.39
C ILE A 134 3.00 0.91 -7.94
N SER A 135 1.71 1.04 -8.29
CA SER A 135 0.68 0.05 -7.99
C SER A 135 0.97 -1.32 -8.61
N ASP A 136 1.66 -1.37 -9.77
CA ASP A 136 2.05 -2.63 -10.43
C ASP A 136 3.11 -3.41 -9.64
N TYR A 137 3.78 -2.75 -8.69
CA TYR A 137 4.79 -3.32 -7.81
C TYR A 137 4.24 -3.65 -6.40
N MET A 138 3.00 -3.29 -6.11
CA MET A 138 2.43 -3.47 -4.77
C MET A 138 1.88 -4.87 -4.55
N ILE A 139 2.14 -5.41 -3.36
CA ILE A 139 1.56 -6.64 -2.81
C ILE A 139 1.00 -6.31 -1.43
N LEU A 140 -0.24 -6.70 -1.15
CA LEU A 140 -0.81 -6.55 0.19
C LEU A 140 -0.36 -7.71 1.08
N VAL A 141 0.22 -7.40 2.23
CA VAL A 141 0.62 -8.40 3.23
C VAL A 141 -0.29 -8.25 4.44
N PHE A 142 -1.14 -9.23 4.68
CA PHE A 142 -1.98 -9.28 5.87
C PHE A 142 -1.23 -9.97 7.00
N THR A 143 -1.12 -9.33 8.15
CA THR A 143 -0.51 -9.90 9.36
C THR A 143 -1.59 -10.33 10.35
N GLY A 144 -1.22 -11.22 11.27
CA GLY A 144 -2.15 -11.79 12.25
C GLY A 144 -2.79 -13.09 11.78
N GLY A 145 -2.07 -13.89 10.98
CA GLY A 145 -2.55 -15.22 10.59
C GLY A 145 -2.85 -16.15 11.77
N ASP A 146 -2.19 -15.96 12.92
CA ASP A 146 -2.53 -16.64 14.17
C ASP A 146 -3.95 -16.31 14.66
N ASP A 147 -4.38 -15.06 14.50
CA ASP A 147 -5.72 -14.61 14.91
C ASP A 147 -6.83 -15.21 14.03
N LEU A 148 -6.57 -15.37 12.72
CA LEU A 148 -7.51 -16.05 11.84
C LEU A 148 -7.60 -17.55 12.15
N GLU A 149 -6.47 -18.20 12.40
CA GLU A 149 -6.43 -19.62 12.76
C GLU A 149 -7.14 -19.91 14.08
N ASP A 150 -6.94 -19.07 15.11
CA ASP A 150 -7.63 -19.20 16.40
C ASP A 150 -9.16 -19.10 16.27
N ASN A 151 -9.65 -18.51 15.17
CA ASN A 151 -11.08 -18.36 14.87
C ASN A 151 -11.56 -19.31 13.74
N ASP A 152 -10.79 -20.34 13.38
CA ASP A 152 -11.07 -21.27 12.28
C ASP A 152 -11.38 -20.56 10.95
N GLU A 153 -10.68 -19.45 10.69
CA GLU A 153 -10.92 -18.56 9.55
C GLU A 153 -9.76 -18.51 8.56
N THR A 154 -10.08 -18.30 7.28
CA THR A 154 -9.09 -18.13 6.21
C THR A 154 -9.00 -16.66 5.78
N LEU A 155 -7.90 -16.27 5.13
CA LEU A 155 -7.81 -14.92 4.56
C LEU A 155 -8.93 -14.67 3.53
N ASP A 156 -9.23 -15.66 2.70
CA ASP A 156 -10.29 -15.54 1.69
C ASP A 156 -11.68 -15.41 2.32
N GLY A 157 -11.96 -16.14 3.40
CA GLY A 157 -13.22 -16.00 4.13
C GLY A 157 -13.32 -14.67 4.91
N TYR A 158 -12.20 -14.18 5.46
CA TYR A 158 -12.10 -12.84 6.03
C TYR A 158 -12.42 -11.75 4.98
N LEU A 159 -11.83 -11.84 3.78
CA LEU A 159 -12.04 -10.89 2.70
C LEU A 159 -13.36 -11.10 1.93
N GLY A 160 -13.97 -12.28 2.03
CA GLY A 160 -15.27 -12.59 1.43
C GLY A 160 -16.45 -12.02 2.23
N ARG A 161 -16.31 -11.92 3.57
CA ARG A 161 -17.40 -11.47 4.45
C ARG A 161 -17.37 -9.96 4.65
N ASN A 162 -18.35 -9.25 4.09
CA ASN A 162 -18.56 -7.82 4.31
C ASN A 162 -17.31 -6.94 4.10
N CYS A 163 -16.45 -7.32 3.15
CA CYS A 163 -15.22 -6.58 2.90
C CYS A 163 -15.52 -5.12 2.51
N PRO A 164 -14.95 -4.14 3.25
CA PRO A 164 -15.18 -2.73 2.99
C PRO A 164 -14.84 -2.35 1.55
N GLU A 165 -15.65 -1.48 0.94
CA GLU A 165 -15.43 -1.06 -0.45
C GLU A 165 -14.04 -0.44 -0.65
N LEU A 166 -13.54 0.30 0.35
CA LEU A 166 -12.18 0.86 0.34
C LEU A 166 -11.12 -0.24 0.25
N LEU A 167 -11.28 -1.34 0.99
CA LEU A 167 -10.34 -2.47 0.94
C LEU A 167 -10.41 -3.19 -0.41
N LYS A 168 -11.62 -3.40 -0.94
CA LYS A 168 -11.81 -3.97 -2.30
C LYS A 168 -11.13 -3.11 -3.37
N ASN A 169 -11.22 -1.79 -3.26
CA ASN A 169 -10.56 -0.87 -4.18
C ASN A 169 -9.03 -0.95 -4.06
N THR A 170 -8.50 -1.00 -2.84
CA THR A 170 -7.07 -1.21 -2.59
C THR A 170 -6.58 -2.54 -3.17
N LEU A 171 -7.33 -3.63 -2.98
CA LEU A 171 -7.04 -4.95 -3.54
C LEU A 171 -6.97 -4.91 -5.06
N LYS A 172 -8.00 -4.36 -5.71
CA LYS A 172 -8.03 -4.22 -7.17
C LYS A 172 -6.88 -3.37 -7.70
N MET A 173 -6.54 -2.28 -7.01
CA MET A 173 -5.41 -1.41 -7.35
C MET A 173 -4.08 -2.17 -7.29
N CYS A 174 -3.92 -3.07 -6.31
CA CYS A 174 -2.79 -3.97 -6.19
C CYS A 174 -2.96 -5.27 -7.02
N GLY A 175 -3.84 -5.30 -8.03
CA GLY A 175 -4.07 -6.45 -8.90
C GLY A 175 -4.45 -7.75 -8.16
N ASN A 176 -5.11 -7.64 -7.01
CA ASN A 176 -5.47 -8.72 -6.10
C ASN A 176 -4.28 -9.56 -5.61
N ARG A 177 -3.07 -8.99 -5.59
CA ARG A 177 -1.88 -9.63 -5.03
C ARG A 177 -1.90 -9.49 -3.52
N GLN A 178 -2.12 -10.59 -2.82
CA GLN A 178 -2.22 -10.63 -1.37
C GLN A 178 -1.58 -11.90 -0.78
N VAL A 179 -1.07 -11.80 0.44
CA VAL A 179 -0.53 -12.94 1.20
C VAL A 179 -0.78 -12.75 2.69
N LEU A 180 -0.98 -13.87 3.41
CA LEU A 180 -1.15 -13.89 4.87
C LEU A 180 0.17 -14.27 5.55
N PHE A 181 0.53 -13.54 6.59
CA PHE A 181 1.69 -13.81 7.43
C PHE A 181 1.27 -14.04 8.88
N ASP A 182 1.68 -15.19 9.42
CA ASP A 182 1.74 -15.42 10.86
C ASP A 182 3.18 -15.18 11.33
N ASN A 183 3.43 -13.97 11.82
CA ASN A 183 4.75 -13.59 12.34
C ASN A 183 5.07 -14.20 13.73
N LYS A 184 4.11 -14.88 14.37
CA LYS A 184 4.30 -15.53 15.67
C LYS A 184 4.60 -17.02 15.56
N THR A 185 4.21 -17.67 14.45
CA THR A 185 4.41 -19.11 14.26
C THR A 185 5.83 -19.54 14.56
N LYS A 186 5.95 -20.72 15.20
CA LYS A 186 7.22 -21.40 15.42
C LYS A 186 7.45 -22.53 14.43
N ASP A 187 6.40 -22.94 13.72
CA ASP A 187 6.45 -24.02 12.74
C ASP A 187 7.33 -23.63 11.53
N PRO A 188 8.47 -24.32 11.31
CA PRO A 188 9.33 -24.09 10.16
C PRO A 188 8.61 -24.29 8.81
N LEU A 189 7.69 -25.25 8.71
CA LEU A 189 6.98 -25.53 7.45
C LEU A 189 6.07 -24.36 7.09
N LYS A 190 5.30 -23.85 8.06
CA LYS A 190 4.45 -22.67 7.88
C LYS A 190 5.26 -21.42 7.50
N LYS A 191 6.42 -21.21 8.13
CA LYS A 191 7.34 -20.11 7.76
C LYS A 191 7.85 -20.22 6.33
N ALA A 192 8.23 -21.42 5.91
CA ALA A 192 8.69 -21.67 4.55
C ALA A 192 7.57 -21.44 3.54
N GLU A 193 6.35 -21.90 3.83
CA GLU A 193 5.19 -21.76 2.93
C GLU A 193 4.77 -20.30 2.74
N GLN A 194 4.63 -19.52 3.83
CA GLN A 194 4.28 -18.09 3.70
C GLN A 194 5.35 -17.29 2.94
N LEU A 195 6.64 -17.64 3.13
CA LEU A 195 7.74 -17.01 2.39
C LEU A 195 7.69 -17.40 0.91
N LYS A 196 7.47 -18.69 0.60
CA LYS A 196 7.32 -19.18 -0.77
C LYS A 196 6.18 -18.48 -1.51
N GLN A 197 5.03 -18.31 -0.87
CA GLN A 197 3.89 -17.59 -1.44
C GLN A 197 4.22 -16.12 -1.73
N LEU A 198 4.89 -15.44 -0.80
CA LEU A 198 5.35 -14.07 -1.02
C LEU A 198 6.32 -13.99 -2.21
N LEU A 199 7.31 -14.87 -2.28
CA LEU A 199 8.32 -14.86 -3.35
C LEU A 199 7.71 -15.19 -4.71
N PHE A 200 6.73 -16.08 -4.76
CA PHE A 200 5.93 -16.31 -5.95
C PHE A 200 5.26 -15.01 -6.44
N LEU A 201 4.61 -14.26 -5.54
CA LEU A 201 4.00 -12.97 -5.90
C LEU A 201 5.03 -11.92 -6.34
N VAL A 202 6.20 -11.89 -5.70
CA VAL A 202 7.32 -11.01 -6.11
C VAL A 202 7.81 -11.37 -7.51
N ASN A 203 7.95 -12.66 -7.84
CA ASN A 203 8.29 -13.11 -9.20
C ASN A 203 7.26 -12.62 -10.22
N VAL A 204 5.98 -12.83 -9.94
CA VAL A 204 4.87 -12.38 -10.80
C VAL A 204 4.91 -10.86 -11.01
N VAL A 205 5.18 -10.09 -9.95
CA VAL A 205 5.33 -8.63 -10.05
C VAL A 205 6.51 -8.26 -10.96
N VAL A 206 7.67 -8.88 -10.77
CA VAL A 206 8.87 -8.60 -11.57
C VAL A 206 8.66 -8.97 -13.03
N GLU A 207 8.07 -10.13 -13.31
CA GLU A 207 7.77 -10.62 -14.66
C GLU A 207 6.77 -9.71 -15.39
N ASN A 208 5.67 -9.35 -14.74
CA ASN A 208 4.67 -8.43 -15.31
C ASN A 208 5.25 -7.04 -15.59
N ASN A 209 6.32 -6.67 -14.90
CA ASN A 209 7.06 -5.43 -15.12
C ASN A 209 8.26 -5.57 -16.06
N GLY A 210 8.37 -6.69 -16.78
CA GLY A 210 9.41 -6.95 -17.78
C GLY A 210 10.81 -7.13 -17.17
N GLY A 211 10.88 -7.64 -15.93
CA GLY A 211 12.13 -7.85 -15.20
C GLY A 211 12.75 -6.56 -14.65
N LYS A 212 12.07 -5.41 -14.78
CA LYS A 212 12.62 -4.12 -14.37
C LYS A 212 12.09 -3.74 -12.99
N PRO A 213 12.96 -3.33 -12.06
CA PRO A 213 12.52 -2.75 -10.80
C PRO A 213 11.91 -1.37 -11.03
N TYR A 214 11.03 -0.96 -10.11
CA TYR A 214 10.48 0.37 -10.08
C TYR A 214 11.58 1.40 -9.84
N THR A 215 11.60 2.42 -10.69
CA THR A 215 12.45 3.61 -10.56
C THR A 215 11.68 4.80 -11.13
N ASP A 216 11.89 5.99 -10.57
CA ASP A 216 11.41 7.26 -11.12
C ASP A 216 12.57 8.25 -11.30
N ASP A 217 12.25 9.53 -11.51
CA ASP A 217 13.25 10.57 -11.68
C ASP A 217 14.04 10.87 -10.40
N LEU A 218 13.41 10.69 -9.23
CA LEU A 218 14.05 10.84 -7.92
C LEU A 218 15.10 9.74 -7.68
N PHE A 219 14.78 8.49 -8.06
CA PHE A 219 15.75 7.39 -8.08
C PHE A 219 16.95 7.71 -8.98
N LYS A 220 16.70 8.23 -10.18
CA LYS A 220 17.77 8.56 -11.13
C LYS A 220 18.66 9.68 -10.60
N GLU A 221 18.07 10.70 -9.97
CA GLU A 221 18.82 11.83 -9.41
C GLU A 221 19.72 11.40 -8.25
N LEU A 222 19.19 10.62 -7.30
CA LEU A 222 19.96 10.07 -6.19
C LEU A 222 21.08 9.14 -6.67
N LYS A 223 20.80 8.26 -7.64
CA LYS A 223 21.82 7.37 -8.23
C LYS A 223 22.93 8.14 -8.92
N LYS A 224 22.62 9.22 -9.65
CA LYS A 224 23.62 10.10 -10.28
C LYS A 224 24.50 10.77 -9.24
N GLY A 225 23.92 11.32 -8.17
CA GLY A 225 24.66 11.94 -7.07
C GLY A 225 25.62 10.96 -6.39
N ALA A 226 25.12 9.77 -6.03
CA ALA A 226 25.92 8.72 -5.39
C ALA A 226 27.06 8.21 -6.29
N THR A 227 26.79 8.03 -7.59
CA THR A 227 27.82 7.59 -8.57
C THR A 227 28.91 8.65 -8.72
N LYS A 228 28.53 9.93 -8.79
CA LYS A 228 29.48 11.05 -8.86
C LYS A 228 30.38 11.09 -7.63
N LEU A 229 29.81 10.97 -6.43
CA LEU A 229 30.57 10.92 -5.18
C LEU A 229 31.55 9.75 -5.15
N HIS A 230 31.10 8.56 -5.58
CA HIS A 230 31.95 7.36 -5.64
C HIS A 230 33.14 7.54 -6.59
N ASN A 231 32.88 7.99 -7.82
CA ASN A 231 33.93 8.21 -8.82
C ASN A 231 34.96 9.24 -8.37
N GLN A 232 34.48 10.37 -7.83
CA GLN A 232 35.35 11.37 -7.24
C GLN A 232 36.17 10.78 -6.09
N ALA A 233 35.60 9.91 -5.25
CA ALA A 233 36.30 9.36 -4.09
C ALA A 233 37.40 8.39 -4.53
N THR A 234 37.16 7.61 -5.58
CA THR A 234 38.17 6.76 -6.21
C THR A 234 39.29 7.58 -6.83
N GLU A 235 38.97 8.69 -7.51
CA GLU A 235 39.96 9.61 -8.04
C GLU A 235 40.83 10.19 -6.93
N VAL A 236 40.24 10.73 -5.86
CA VAL A 236 40.99 11.29 -4.71
C VAL A 236 41.93 10.26 -4.07
N ASN A 237 41.50 9.00 -3.96
CA ASN A 237 42.35 7.94 -3.40
C ASN A 237 43.52 7.58 -4.33
N SER A 238 43.36 7.76 -5.65
CA SER A 238 44.36 7.47 -6.69
C SER A 238 45.37 8.60 -6.95
N LEU A 239 45.11 9.81 -6.44
CA LEU A 239 45.97 10.99 -6.67
C LEU A 239 47.38 10.83 -6.07
N VAL A 240 48.38 10.56 -6.91
CA VAL A 240 49.79 10.51 -6.51
C VAL A 240 50.34 11.94 -6.35
N GLY A 241 51.02 12.23 -5.25
CA GLY A 241 51.68 13.53 -5.00
C GLY A 241 50.98 14.45 -3.99
N TYR A 242 49.75 14.15 -3.59
CA TYR A 242 49.03 14.90 -2.55
C TYR A 242 49.35 14.41 -1.14
N THR A 243 49.44 15.35 -0.21
CA THR A 243 49.61 15.06 1.22
C THR A 243 48.34 14.41 1.80
N LYS A 244 48.47 13.77 2.96
CA LYS A 244 47.32 13.19 3.67
C LYS A 244 46.25 14.23 3.99
N GLN A 245 46.66 15.48 4.26
CA GLN A 245 45.77 16.54 4.68
C GLN A 245 44.93 17.08 3.51
N GLU A 246 45.55 17.32 2.36
CA GLU A 246 44.82 17.74 1.14
C GLU A 246 43.80 16.68 0.70
N ARG A 247 44.12 15.39 0.83
CA ARG A 247 43.18 14.30 0.56
C ARG A 247 42.00 14.27 1.53
N LEU A 248 42.21 14.65 2.79
CA LEU A 248 41.16 14.73 3.81
C LEU A 248 40.22 15.91 3.51
N GLU A 249 40.79 17.09 3.26
CA GLU A 249 40.02 18.29 2.90
C GLU A 249 39.17 18.08 1.65
N LEU A 250 39.72 17.40 0.63
CA LEU A 250 38.97 17.10 -0.59
C LEU A 250 37.82 16.11 -0.34
N LYS A 251 38.01 15.11 0.54
CA LYS A 251 36.94 14.20 0.95
C LYS A 251 35.84 14.92 1.73
N GLU A 252 36.20 15.85 2.62
CA GLU A 252 35.23 16.67 3.35
C GLU A 252 34.43 17.58 2.42
N GLN A 253 35.08 18.24 1.46
CA GLN A 253 34.39 19.06 0.46
C GLN A 253 33.43 18.24 -0.39
N MET A 254 33.83 17.04 -0.81
CA MET A 254 32.97 16.14 -1.56
C MET A 254 31.76 15.67 -0.74
N GLN A 255 31.99 15.30 0.52
CA GLN A 255 30.93 14.88 1.43
C GLN A 255 29.92 16.01 1.63
N LYS A 256 30.40 17.23 1.88
CA LYS A 256 29.56 18.43 2.02
C LYS A 256 28.74 18.70 0.76
N SER A 257 29.35 18.57 -0.42
CA SER A 257 28.63 18.75 -1.70
C SER A 257 27.51 17.72 -1.90
N TYR A 258 27.74 16.47 -1.49
CA TYR A 258 26.73 15.41 -1.55
C TYR A 258 25.61 15.63 -0.53
N GLU A 259 25.93 16.07 0.69
CA GLU A 259 24.93 16.45 1.70
C GLU A 259 24.05 17.61 1.22
N GLU A 260 24.62 18.63 0.58
CA GLU A 260 23.86 19.72 -0.04
C GLU A 260 22.96 19.23 -1.19
N GLN A 261 23.40 18.24 -1.97
CA GLN A 261 22.55 17.59 -2.98
C GLN A 261 21.39 16.83 -2.35
N LEU A 262 21.65 16.02 -1.32
CA LEU A 262 20.61 15.29 -0.60
C LEU A 262 19.59 16.25 0.00
N LYS A 263 20.04 17.36 0.61
CA LYS A 263 19.15 18.39 1.16
C LYS A 263 18.20 18.97 0.11
N ARG A 264 18.72 19.35 -1.08
CA ARG A 264 17.88 19.84 -2.19
C ARG A 264 16.85 18.80 -2.65
N ILE A 265 17.26 17.54 -2.71
CA ILE A 265 16.37 16.44 -3.09
C ILE A 265 15.28 16.25 -2.03
N THR A 266 15.63 16.29 -0.74
CA THR A 266 14.66 16.25 0.36
C THR A 266 13.64 17.40 0.26
N GLU A 267 14.09 18.63 0.01
CA GLU A 267 13.19 19.79 -0.18
C GLU A 267 12.21 19.58 -1.34
N VAL A 268 12.67 18.99 -2.45
CA VAL A 268 11.80 18.64 -3.60
C VAL A 268 10.78 17.56 -3.21
N VAL A 269 11.21 16.52 -2.48
CA VAL A 269 10.33 15.46 -1.98
C VAL A 269 9.27 16.04 -1.04
N GLU A 270 9.65 16.90 -0.11
CA GLU A 270 8.74 17.56 0.82
C GLU A 270 7.72 18.45 0.11
N SER A 271 8.16 19.24 -0.88
CA SER A 271 7.26 20.06 -1.70
C SER A 271 6.24 19.17 -2.43
N LYS A 272 6.72 18.10 -3.05
CA LYS A 272 5.86 17.14 -3.77
C LYS A 272 4.89 16.42 -2.83
N LEU A 273 5.31 16.08 -1.61
CA LEU A 273 4.44 15.53 -0.58
C LEU A 273 3.33 16.51 -0.20
N LYS A 274 3.69 17.77 0.10
CA LYS A 274 2.71 18.82 0.46
C LYS A 274 1.69 19.05 -0.66
N GLU A 275 2.15 19.15 -1.90
CA GLU A 275 1.27 19.29 -3.08
C GLU A 275 0.34 18.08 -3.26
N THR A 276 0.87 16.87 -3.07
CA THR A 276 0.11 15.62 -3.16
C THR A 276 -0.97 15.54 -2.09
N THR A 277 -0.61 15.84 -0.83
CA THR A 277 -1.56 15.87 0.29
C THR A 277 -2.67 16.89 0.03
N HIS A 278 -2.31 18.11 -0.39
CA HIS A 278 -3.30 19.14 -0.70
C HIS A 278 -4.26 18.72 -1.82
N ARG A 279 -3.74 18.10 -2.89
CA ARG A 279 -4.56 17.59 -4.00
C ARG A 279 -5.53 16.51 -3.54
N LEU A 280 -5.10 15.59 -2.68
CA LEU A 280 -5.95 14.54 -2.13
C LEU A 280 -7.02 15.10 -1.19
N GLU A 281 -6.69 16.10 -0.38
CA GLU A 281 -7.66 16.82 0.47
C GLU A 281 -8.74 17.51 -0.38
N GLU A 282 -8.34 18.19 -1.46
CA GLU A 282 -9.30 18.81 -2.40
C GLU A 282 -10.21 17.77 -3.07
N GLN A 283 -9.65 16.64 -3.51
CA GLN A 283 -10.43 15.55 -4.10
C GLN A 283 -11.42 14.98 -3.09
N LEU A 284 -10.97 14.75 -1.85
CA LEU A 284 -11.82 14.26 -0.77
C LEU A 284 -12.96 15.23 -0.47
N ALA A 285 -12.69 16.53 -0.41
CA ALA A 285 -13.70 17.56 -0.21
C ALA A 285 -14.74 17.59 -1.35
N LYS A 286 -14.28 17.47 -2.61
CA LYS A 286 -15.16 17.39 -3.78
C LYS A 286 -16.05 16.15 -3.75
N GLU A 287 -15.50 15.00 -3.38
CA GLU A 287 -16.25 13.75 -3.27
C GLU A 287 -17.30 13.82 -2.15
N GLN A 288 -16.94 14.38 -1.00
CA GLN A 288 -17.88 14.59 0.11
C GLN A 288 -19.03 15.53 -0.28
N ALA A 289 -18.73 16.63 -0.97
CA ALA A 289 -19.74 17.56 -1.46
C ALA A 289 -20.68 16.90 -2.50
N ALA A 290 -20.12 16.11 -3.42
CA ALA A 290 -20.90 15.37 -4.40
C ALA A 290 -21.82 14.33 -3.74
N ARG A 291 -21.31 13.61 -2.74
CA ARG A 291 -22.07 12.62 -1.96
C ARG A 291 -23.23 13.27 -1.20
N LEU A 292 -22.98 14.39 -0.51
CA LEU A 292 -24.03 15.12 0.21
C LEU A 292 -25.13 15.62 -0.73
N LYS A 293 -24.74 16.13 -1.91
CA LYS A 293 -25.69 16.56 -2.94
C LYS A 293 -26.53 15.40 -3.47
N ALA A 294 -25.92 14.24 -3.72
CA ALA A 294 -26.62 13.03 -4.15
C ALA A 294 -27.61 12.54 -3.10
N GLU A 295 -27.22 12.53 -1.83
CA GLU A 295 -28.07 12.14 -0.70
C GLU A 295 -29.27 13.08 -0.54
N LEU A 296 -29.06 14.40 -0.61
CA LEU A 296 -30.15 15.38 -0.56
C LEU A 296 -31.12 15.21 -1.74
N SER A 297 -30.59 14.95 -2.94
CA SER A 297 -31.41 14.68 -4.12
C SER A 297 -32.24 13.40 -3.96
N ALA A 298 -31.65 12.33 -3.42
CA ALA A 298 -32.34 11.08 -3.16
C ALA A 298 -33.45 11.26 -2.10
N GLN A 299 -33.19 11.98 -1.01
CA GLN A 299 -34.20 12.29 0.01
C GLN A 299 -35.35 13.13 -0.57
N ASN A 300 -35.06 14.10 -1.42
CA ASN A 300 -36.09 14.92 -2.07
C ASN A 300 -36.93 14.09 -3.06
N ALA A 301 -36.31 13.19 -3.82
CA ALA A 301 -37.02 12.27 -4.71
C ALA A 301 -37.92 11.32 -3.91
N GLN A 302 -37.42 10.78 -2.79
CA GLN A 302 -38.20 9.93 -1.89
C GLN A 302 -39.43 10.68 -1.35
N LYS A 303 -39.26 11.90 -0.83
CA LYS A 303 -40.37 12.72 -0.34
C LYS A 303 -41.44 12.99 -1.41
N LYS A 304 -41.03 13.24 -2.66
CA LYS A 304 -41.98 13.41 -3.77
C LYS A 304 -42.72 12.12 -4.09
N SER A 305 -42.01 10.99 -4.15
CA SER A 305 -42.61 9.67 -4.35
C SER A 305 -43.60 9.32 -3.24
N ASP A 306 -43.24 9.55 -1.98
CA ASP A 306 -44.11 9.28 -0.83
C ASP A 306 -45.39 10.13 -0.87
N GLU A 307 -45.26 11.40 -1.28
CA GLU A 307 -46.40 12.31 -1.45
C GLU A 307 -47.32 11.89 -2.60
N GLU A 308 -46.77 11.40 -3.72
CA GLU A 308 -47.54 10.83 -4.83
C GLU A 308 -48.26 9.54 -4.41
N ILE A 309 -47.58 8.65 -3.70
CA ILE A 309 -48.18 7.43 -3.13
C ILE A 309 -49.33 7.79 -2.19
N ARG A 310 -49.15 8.81 -1.33
CA ARG A 310 -50.21 9.29 -0.43
C ARG A 310 -51.43 9.78 -1.21
N LYS A 311 -51.24 10.61 -2.23
CA LYS A 311 -52.33 11.11 -3.09
C LYS A 311 -53.06 9.98 -3.81
N LEU A 312 -52.33 8.99 -4.33
CA LEU A 312 -52.92 7.82 -5.00
C LEU A 312 -53.76 6.99 -4.04
N ARG A 313 -53.29 6.78 -2.79
CA ARG A 313 -54.06 6.09 -1.75
C ARG A 313 -55.36 6.82 -1.43
N GLU A 314 -55.30 8.15 -1.24
CA GLU A 314 -56.48 8.96 -0.99
C GLU A 314 -57.49 8.91 -2.15
N TYR A 315 -57.00 8.91 -3.40
CA TYR A 315 -57.85 8.79 -4.59
C TYR A 315 -58.53 7.41 -4.66
N LEU A 316 -57.77 6.33 -4.42
CA LEU A 316 -58.30 4.96 -4.37
C LEU A 316 -59.37 4.80 -3.29
N GLU A 317 -59.15 5.32 -2.08
CA GLU A 317 -60.13 5.27 -1.00
C GLU A 317 -61.42 6.03 -1.30
N ARG A 318 -61.34 7.15 -2.04
CA ARG A 318 -62.53 7.89 -2.49
C ARG A 318 -63.29 7.09 -3.56
N ALA A 319 -62.58 6.58 -4.57
CA ALA A 319 -63.18 5.79 -5.63
C ALA A 319 -63.87 4.52 -5.08
N GLN A 320 -63.26 3.86 -4.09
CA GLN A 320 -63.86 2.71 -3.40
C GLN A 320 -65.16 3.08 -2.67
N ARG A 321 -65.16 4.18 -1.91
CA ARG A 321 -66.37 4.69 -1.24
C ARG A 321 -67.48 5.02 -2.21
N GLU A 322 -67.18 5.72 -3.31
CA GLU A 322 -68.17 6.03 -4.36
C GLU A 322 -68.75 4.75 -4.99
N THR A 323 -67.90 3.75 -5.23
CA THR A 323 -68.33 2.45 -5.78
C THR A 323 -69.25 1.70 -4.81
N GLU A 324 -68.93 1.71 -3.50
CA GLU A 324 -69.77 1.13 -2.45
C GLU A 324 -71.13 1.85 -2.33
N GLU A 325 -71.15 3.18 -2.37
CA GLU A 325 -72.38 3.98 -2.35
C GLU A 325 -73.29 3.69 -3.56
N LEU A 326 -72.71 3.58 -4.76
CA LEU A 326 -73.44 3.21 -5.98
C LEU A 326 -74.02 1.79 -5.90
N ARG A 327 -73.28 0.86 -5.30
CA ARG A 327 -73.71 -0.52 -5.07
C ARG A 327 -74.84 -0.60 -4.05
N GLY A 328 -74.77 0.20 -2.98
CA GLY A 328 -75.83 0.35 -1.98
C GLY A 328 -77.12 0.96 -2.55
N ARG A 329 -77.01 1.98 -3.42
CA ARG A 329 -78.16 2.58 -4.11
C ARG A 329 -78.82 1.64 -5.13
N SER A 330 -78.04 0.82 -5.83
CA SER A 330 -78.56 -0.17 -6.77
C SER A 330 -79.24 -1.35 -6.05
N GLY A 331 -78.79 -1.70 -4.84
CA GLY A 331 -79.44 -2.71 -3.99
C GLY A 331 -80.77 -2.24 -3.36
N ALA A 332 -80.96 -0.93 -3.19
CA ALA A 332 -82.22 -0.34 -2.71
C ALA A 332 -83.27 -0.14 -3.82
N CYS A 333 -82.89 -0.33 -5.10
CA CYS A 333 -83.80 -0.25 -6.25
C CYS A 333 -84.28 -1.65 -6.65
N ASN A 334 -84.77 -2.42 -5.69
CA ASN A 334 -85.57 -3.61 -5.94
C ASN A 334 -86.86 -3.53 -5.13
N ILE A 335 -87.97 -3.62 -5.89
CA ILE A 335 -89.38 -3.78 -5.50
C ILE A 335 -90.13 -2.49 -5.16
N LEU A 336 -90.87 -1.98 -6.15
CA LEU A 336 -92.34 -1.98 -6.12
C LEU A 336 -92.88 -2.21 -7.54
#